data_AF-A0A2M6XVN5-F1
#
_entry.id   AF-A0A2M6XVN5-F1
#
_cell.length_a   1.000
_cell.length_b   1.000
_cell.length_c   1.000
_cell.angle_alpha   90.00
_cell.angle_beta   90.00
_cell.angle_gamma   90.00
#
_symmetry.space_group_name_H-M   'P 1'
#
loop_
_entity.id
_entity.type
_entity.pdbx_description
1 polymer ?
#
loop_
_entity_poly.entity_id
_entity_poly.type
_entity_poly.pdbx_seq_one_letter_code
_entity_poly.pdbx_strand_id
1 'polypeptide(L)'
;RTIFELRKARERGHILEGLAVALSNVDEIIALIKAAPTPADAKRELMARGWRSSLVEDMLSRVSDASRPEGLAPEFGMVKGKGYFLSDAQAQAILELRLQRLTGLEQDKIVGEYREVMDKVADLLDILAKPARVTQIIGDELVTIRSQFGDKRRSEIVTHTQDMSMEDLIAPEDVVVTLSHSGYMKAQKLDEYRAQKRGGRGKQAASTKEDDFVDNLFIANTHDYILCFSNRGRVYWLKVYEVPQGTRISRGKPIVNLLPLEAGEQINAILPVSQFADDQFVFFATTDGTVKKTPLSDFANPRTKGIIAINLDEGDFLIGVALTDGKHDVMLFSDEGKAVRFDENDVRSMGRAARGVRGMKLTKDGKVIALLVAENEQQSVLTATENGYGKRTSIIEYTRHGRGTQGMIAIQTSARNGKVVAATLVDQDDEIMLIGTNGVLIRTRVKEIREMSRATQGVTLINLDKG
;
A
#
# COMPACT_ATOMS: atom_id res chain seq x y z
N ARG A 1 23.77 14.36 -41.77
CA ARG A 1 23.82 13.51 -42.98
C ARG A 1 23.22 14.23 -44.19
N THR A 2 21.91 14.52 -44.18
CA THR A 2 21.17 15.14 -45.31
C THR A 2 21.80 16.43 -45.86
N ILE A 3 22.21 17.37 -44.98
CA ILE A 3 22.89 18.62 -45.39
C ILE A 3 24.23 18.34 -46.09
N PHE A 4 25.00 17.38 -45.59
CA PHE A 4 26.29 17.00 -46.18
C PHE A 4 26.10 16.36 -47.57
N GLU A 5 25.13 15.48 -47.71
CA GLU A 5 24.79 14.86 -48.99
C GLU A 5 24.26 15.88 -49.99
N LEU A 6 23.45 16.84 -49.54
CA LEU A 6 22.93 17.92 -50.38
C LEU A 6 24.07 18.78 -50.93
N ARG A 7 25.04 19.17 -50.08
CA ARG A 7 26.21 19.94 -50.52
C ARG A 7 27.00 19.20 -51.59
N LYS A 8 27.30 17.90 -51.36
CA LYS A 8 28.02 17.07 -52.33
C LYS A 8 27.25 16.88 -53.64
N ALA A 9 25.93 16.74 -53.55
CA ALA A 9 25.05 16.61 -54.73
C ALA A 9 25.01 17.92 -55.54
N ARG A 10 24.94 19.09 -54.89
CA ARG A 10 25.03 20.40 -55.55
C ARG A 10 26.37 20.62 -56.26
N GLU A 11 27.49 20.30 -55.60
CA GLU A 11 28.82 20.40 -56.22
C GLU A 11 28.95 19.50 -57.46
N ARG A 12 28.46 18.25 -57.38
CA ARG A 12 28.47 17.32 -58.51
C ARG A 12 27.52 17.78 -59.62
N GLY A 13 26.32 18.23 -59.25
CA GLY A 13 25.31 18.75 -60.16
C GLY A 13 25.83 19.95 -60.94
N HIS A 14 26.54 20.87 -60.28
CA HIS A 14 27.17 22.03 -60.92
C HIS A 14 28.17 21.64 -62.02
N ILE A 15 29.03 20.64 -61.77
CA ILE A 15 29.95 20.18 -62.82
C ILE A 15 29.18 19.52 -63.97
N LEU A 16 28.23 18.63 -63.66
CA LEU A 16 27.42 17.94 -64.68
C LEU A 16 26.59 18.91 -65.52
N GLU A 17 26.11 20.00 -64.92
CA GLU A 17 25.38 21.08 -65.60
C GLU A 17 26.25 21.76 -66.65
N GLY A 18 27.49 22.13 -66.29
CA GLY A 18 28.45 22.71 -67.23
C GLY A 18 28.82 21.75 -68.36
N LEU A 19 28.98 20.46 -68.04
CA LEU A 19 29.20 19.42 -69.04
C LEU A 19 28.00 19.25 -69.98
N ALA A 20 26.78 19.27 -69.45
CA ALA A 20 25.56 19.17 -70.25
C ALA A 20 25.38 20.39 -71.17
N VAL A 21 25.68 21.60 -70.68
CA VAL A 21 25.75 22.80 -71.54
C VAL A 21 26.79 22.62 -72.63
N ALA A 22 27.95 22.07 -72.31
CA ALA A 22 29.00 21.85 -73.29
C ALA A 22 28.63 20.83 -74.36
N LEU A 23 27.95 19.75 -73.96
CA LEU A 23 27.44 18.72 -74.87
C LEU A 23 26.33 19.24 -75.79
N SER A 24 25.52 20.20 -75.35
CA SER A 24 24.53 20.86 -76.21
C SER A 24 25.16 21.82 -77.24
N ASN A 25 26.43 22.21 -77.05
CA ASN A 25 27.12 23.23 -77.87
C ASN A 25 28.50 22.75 -78.35
N VAL A 26 28.68 21.45 -78.59
CA VAL A 26 29.99 20.81 -78.83
C VAL A 26 30.78 21.48 -79.96
N ASP A 27 30.14 21.73 -81.10
CA ASP A 27 30.83 22.29 -82.27
C ASP A 27 31.36 23.70 -82.00
N GLU A 28 30.58 24.54 -81.32
CA GLU A 28 30.95 25.90 -80.96
C GLU A 28 32.07 25.95 -79.91
N ILE A 29 32.04 25.03 -78.95
CA ILE A 29 33.08 24.90 -77.92
C ILE A 29 34.38 24.40 -78.53
N ILE A 30 34.33 23.40 -79.43
CA ILE A 30 35.52 22.90 -80.12
C ILE A 30 36.13 23.99 -80.99
N ALA A 31 35.32 24.76 -81.71
CA ALA A 31 35.79 25.87 -82.53
C ALA A 31 36.51 26.94 -81.69
N LEU A 32 35.93 27.30 -80.53
CA LEU A 32 36.53 28.25 -79.59
C LEU A 32 37.86 27.72 -79.02
N ILE A 33 37.90 26.47 -78.55
CA ILE A 33 39.11 25.85 -77.99
C ILE A 33 40.23 25.77 -79.05
N LYS A 34 39.90 25.48 -80.32
CA LYS A 34 40.89 25.43 -81.41
C LYS A 34 41.45 26.80 -81.80
N ALA A 35 40.68 27.87 -81.62
CA ALA A 35 41.09 29.23 -81.95
C ALA A 35 41.96 29.87 -80.85
N ALA A 36 41.81 29.42 -79.60
CA ALA A 36 42.54 29.96 -78.46
C ALA A 36 44.04 29.55 -78.46
N PRO A 37 44.99 30.49 -78.26
CA PRO A 37 46.43 30.18 -78.24
C PRO A 37 46.89 29.33 -77.04
N THR A 38 46.19 29.44 -75.90
CA THR A 38 46.53 28.70 -74.67
C THR A 38 45.29 28.14 -73.97
N PRO A 39 45.43 27.10 -73.13
CA PRO A 39 44.32 26.58 -72.32
C PRO A 39 43.71 27.62 -71.37
N ALA A 40 44.54 28.55 -70.85
CA ALA A 40 44.08 29.64 -70.00
C ALA A 40 43.22 30.64 -70.79
N ASP A 41 43.58 30.92 -72.05
CA ASP A 41 42.78 31.78 -72.93
C ASP A 41 41.45 31.11 -73.29
N ALA A 42 41.47 29.83 -73.64
CA ALA A 42 40.26 29.05 -73.93
C ALA A 42 39.30 29.05 -72.72
N LYS A 43 39.83 28.82 -71.50
CA LYS A 43 39.03 28.83 -70.27
C LYS A 43 38.36 30.18 -70.04
N ARG A 44 39.11 31.28 -70.19
CA ARG A 44 38.61 32.65 -70.04
C ARG A 44 37.52 32.98 -71.06
N GLU A 45 37.68 32.57 -72.31
CA GLU A 45 36.70 32.76 -73.37
C GLU A 45 35.42 31.93 -73.17
N LEU A 46 35.55 30.67 -72.71
CA LEU A 46 34.42 29.81 -72.37
C LEU A 46 33.55 30.43 -71.26
N MET A 47 34.18 31.06 -70.27
CA MET A 47 33.48 31.72 -69.16
C MET A 47 32.88 33.09 -69.53
N ALA A 48 33.46 33.81 -70.48
CA ALA A 48 32.99 35.15 -70.88
C ALA A 48 31.74 35.11 -71.76
N ARG A 49 31.45 33.97 -72.40
CA ARG A 49 30.34 33.79 -73.33
C ARG A 49 29.12 33.18 -72.64
N GLY A 50 27.93 33.68 -72.99
CA GLY A 50 26.65 33.06 -72.62
C GLY A 50 26.29 31.93 -73.58
N TRP A 51 26.00 30.75 -73.03
CA TRP A 51 25.62 29.54 -73.77
C TRP A 51 24.12 29.26 -73.65
N ARG A 52 23.55 28.48 -74.57
CA ARG A 52 22.14 28.05 -74.51
C ARG A 52 22.05 26.53 -74.49
N SER A 53 21.17 25.99 -73.66
CA SER A 53 20.97 24.54 -73.57
C SER A 53 19.54 24.26 -73.12
N SER A 54 18.70 23.78 -74.02
CA SER A 54 17.29 23.49 -73.74
C SER A 54 17.11 22.47 -72.61
N LEU A 55 18.00 21.48 -72.53
CA LEU A 55 18.02 20.49 -71.47
C LEU A 55 18.28 21.12 -70.09
N VAL A 56 19.28 22.00 -69.98
CA VAL A 56 19.65 22.64 -68.71
C VAL A 56 18.63 23.69 -68.32
N GLU A 57 18.07 24.42 -69.30
CA GLU A 57 16.98 25.37 -69.09
C GLU A 57 15.71 24.68 -68.55
N ASP A 58 15.31 23.54 -69.11
CA ASP A 58 14.18 22.74 -68.60
C ASP A 58 14.45 22.23 -67.18
N MET A 59 15.64 21.69 -66.90
CA MET A 59 15.97 21.15 -65.58
C MET A 59 16.05 22.23 -64.49
N LEU A 60 16.65 23.39 -64.79
CA LEU A 60 16.71 24.52 -63.87
C LEU A 60 15.36 25.21 -63.67
N SER A 61 14.39 25.02 -64.58
CA SER A 61 13.03 25.51 -64.36
C SER A 61 12.29 24.72 -63.26
N ARG A 62 12.66 23.44 -63.06
CA ARG A 62 12.01 22.52 -62.12
C ARG A 62 12.56 22.63 -60.70
N VAL A 63 13.82 23.00 -60.57
CA VAL A 63 14.52 23.16 -59.29
C VAL A 63 14.94 24.62 -59.24
N SER A 64 14.35 25.42 -58.34
CA SER A 64 14.66 26.84 -58.17
C SER A 64 16.16 27.10 -57.93
N ASP A 65 16.57 28.35 -57.70
CA ASP A 65 17.97 28.76 -57.37
C ASP A 65 18.66 27.93 -56.25
N ALA A 66 17.92 27.06 -55.56
CA ALA A 66 18.38 26.09 -54.58
C ALA A 66 19.27 24.93 -55.11
N SER A 67 19.48 24.78 -56.43
CA SER A 67 20.45 23.81 -57.00
C SER A 67 21.90 24.33 -57.02
N ARG A 68 22.08 25.65 -56.89
CA ARG A 68 23.39 26.31 -56.98
C ARG A 68 24.30 25.94 -55.80
N PRO A 69 25.60 25.69 -56.01
CA PRO A 69 26.56 25.55 -54.92
C PRO A 69 26.64 26.80 -54.04
N GLU A 70 26.93 26.61 -52.76
CA GLU A 70 27.17 27.70 -51.82
C GLU A 70 28.44 28.48 -52.21
N GLY A 71 28.34 29.82 -52.31
CA GLY A 71 29.47 30.69 -52.64
C GLY A 71 29.72 30.92 -54.14
N LEU A 72 28.91 30.35 -55.03
CA LEU A 72 28.99 30.65 -56.47
C LEU A 72 28.45 32.06 -56.76
N ALA A 73 29.27 32.92 -57.38
CA ALA A 73 28.86 34.28 -57.72
C ALA A 73 27.62 34.31 -58.63
N PRO A 74 26.71 35.30 -58.49
CA PRO A 74 25.46 35.38 -59.26
C PRO A 74 25.65 35.49 -60.78
N GLU A 75 26.83 35.91 -61.22
CA GLU A 75 27.21 36.05 -62.63
C GLU A 75 27.41 34.72 -63.36
N PHE A 76 27.59 33.62 -62.63
CA PHE A 76 27.70 32.27 -63.19
C PHE A 76 26.38 31.49 -63.08
N GLY A 77 26.21 30.48 -63.92
CA GLY A 77 24.97 29.72 -64.08
C GLY A 77 23.98 30.42 -65.02
N MET A 78 22.69 30.12 -64.87
CA MET A 78 21.65 30.71 -65.71
C MET A 78 21.40 32.18 -65.35
N VAL A 79 21.74 33.09 -66.27
CA VAL A 79 21.51 34.54 -66.12
C VAL A 79 20.33 34.96 -66.99
N LYS A 80 19.28 35.50 -66.36
CA LYS A 80 18.03 35.90 -67.02
C LYS A 80 18.31 36.81 -68.23
N GLY A 81 17.86 36.38 -69.40
CA GLY A 81 17.98 37.13 -70.67
C GLY A 81 19.37 37.11 -71.33
N LYS A 82 20.40 36.52 -70.70
CA LYS A 82 21.79 36.49 -71.22
C LYS A 82 22.34 35.08 -71.47
N GLY A 83 21.67 34.04 -71.00
CA GLY A 83 22.05 32.63 -71.18
C GLY A 83 22.84 32.07 -70.00
N TYR A 84 23.45 30.91 -70.20
CA TYR A 84 24.22 30.19 -69.19
C TYR A 84 25.70 30.58 -69.22
N PHE A 85 26.23 31.04 -68.08
CA PHE A 85 27.65 31.41 -67.95
C PHE A 85 28.40 30.34 -67.15
N LEU A 86 29.47 29.80 -67.75
CA LEU A 86 30.27 28.75 -67.14
C LEU A 86 31.15 29.31 -66.01
N SER A 87 31.21 28.61 -64.87
CA SER A 87 32.15 28.93 -63.80
C SER A 87 33.56 28.41 -64.10
N ASP A 88 34.55 28.86 -63.33
CA ASP A 88 35.94 28.39 -63.44
C ASP A 88 36.06 26.85 -63.36
N ALA A 89 35.39 26.24 -62.38
CA ALA A 89 35.37 24.79 -62.20
C ALA A 89 34.72 24.02 -63.36
N GLN A 90 33.64 24.56 -63.94
CA GLN A 90 32.96 23.96 -65.10
C GLN A 90 33.81 24.07 -66.36
N ALA A 91 34.37 25.26 -66.63
CA ALA A 91 35.25 25.48 -67.78
C ALA A 91 36.49 24.56 -67.71
N GLN A 92 37.08 24.40 -66.52
CA GLN A 92 38.15 23.43 -66.31
C GLN A 92 37.71 22.00 -66.62
N ALA A 93 36.56 21.56 -66.10
CA ALA A 93 36.03 20.22 -66.34
C ALA A 93 35.72 19.96 -67.83
N ILE A 94 35.28 20.98 -68.58
CA ILE A 94 35.05 20.91 -70.02
C ILE A 94 36.37 20.73 -70.78
N LEU A 95 37.41 21.48 -70.43
CA LEU A 95 38.73 21.35 -71.06
C LEU A 95 39.39 19.99 -70.80
N GLU A 96 39.07 19.36 -69.67
CA GLU A 96 39.55 18.03 -69.31
C GLU A 96 38.74 16.87 -69.94
N LEU A 97 37.70 17.19 -70.72
CA LEU A 97 36.92 16.17 -71.41
C LEU A 97 37.77 15.39 -72.43
N ARG A 98 37.60 14.07 -72.42
CA ARG A 98 38.22 13.17 -73.39
C ARG A 98 37.27 12.95 -74.56
N LEU A 99 37.79 12.87 -75.78
CA LEU A 99 36.99 12.69 -77.02
C LEU A 99 36.03 11.50 -76.97
N GLN A 100 36.37 10.41 -76.26
CA GLN A 100 35.49 9.25 -76.06
C GLN A 100 34.15 9.60 -75.38
N ARG A 101 34.11 10.65 -74.55
CA ARG A 101 32.90 11.12 -73.86
C ARG A 101 31.91 11.85 -74.78
N LEU A 102 32.30 12.12 -76.03
CA LEU A 102 31.43 12.72 -77.05
C LEU A 102 30.61 11.68 -77.82
N THR A 103 30.81 10.38 -77.57
CA THR A 103 29.95 9.34 -78.15
C THR A 103 28.54 9.43 -77.58
N GLY A 104 27.51 9.16 -78.38
CA GLY A 104 26.10 9.34 -77.98
C GLY A 104 25.75 8.64 -76.65
N LEU A 105 26.25 7.41 -76.44
CA LEU A 105 26.01 6.67 -75.20
C LEU A 105 26.64 7.35 -73.97
N GLU A 106 27.81 7.96 -74.10
CA GLU A 106 28.48 8.66 -72.99
C GLU A 106 27.83 10.01 -72.71
N GLN A 107 27.29 10.68 -73.74
CA GLN A 107 26.47 11.88 -73.57
C GLN A 107 25.19 11.55 -72.80
N ASP A 108 24.47 10.49 -73.21
CA ASP A 108 23.26 10.03 -72.53
C ASP A 108 23.51 9.67 -71.06
N LYS A 109 24.66 9.05 -70.76
CA LYS A 109 25.07 8.76 -69.37
C LYS A 109 25.31 10.02 -68.54
N ILE A 110 25.98 11.04 -69.10
CA ILE A 110 26.22 12.32 -68.40
C ILE A 110 24.90 13.02 -68.13
N VAL A 111 24.00 13.05 -69.12
CA VAL A 111 22.66 13.62 -68.99
C VAL A 111 21.81 12.83 -67.99
N GLY A 112 21.89 11.50 -68.01
CA GLY A 112 21.23 10.63 -67.04
C GLY A 112 21.72 10.87 -65.62
N GLU A 113 23.05 10.90 -65.41
CA GLU A 113 23.65 11.20 -64.11
C GLU A 113 23.23 12.60 -63.62
N TYR A 114 23.19 13.59 -64.51
CA TYR A 114 22.71 14.93 -64.17
C TYR A 114 21.26 14.90 -63.66
N ARG A 115 20.37 14.18 -64.35
CA ARG A 115 18.97 14.02 -63.92
C ARG A 115 18.86 13.38 -62.54
N GLU A 116 19.55 12.26 -62.33
CA GLU A 116 19.54 11.56 -61.04
C GLU A 116 20.05 12.43 -59.90
N VAL A 117 21.12 13.20 -60.14
CA VAL A 117 21.68 14.12 -59.15
C VAL A 117 20.69 15.26 -58.85
N MET A 118 20.01 15.80 -59.87
CA MET A 118 19.00 16.84 -59.67
C MET A 118 17.77 16.34 -58.91
N ASP A 119 17.29 15.14 -59.22
CA ASP A 119 16.21 14.48 -58.47
C ASP A 119 16.62 14.26 -57.01
N LYS A 120 17.86 13.84 -56.77
CA LYS A 120 18.41 13.70 -55.41
C LYS A 120 18.49 15.04 -54.68
N VAL A 121 18.90 16.12 -55.35
CA VAL A 121 18.91 17.47 -54.75
C VAL A 121 17.51 17.91 -54.37
N ALA A 122 16.52 17.72 -55.26
CA ALA A 122 15.12 18.05 -54.99
C ALA A 122 14.58 17.25 -53.79
N ASP A 123 14.89 15.96 -53.73
CA ASP A 123 14.47 15.08 -52.64
C ASP A 123 15.05 15.51 -51.28
N LEU A 124 16.36 15.76 -51.24
CA LEU A 124 17.06 16.20 -50.02
C LEU A 124 16.56 17.57 -49.55
N LEU A 125 16.23 18.48 -50.46
CA LEU A 125 15.63 19.78 -50.13
C LEU A 125 14.22 19.61 -49.54
N ASP A 126 13.40 18.73 -50.11
CA ASP A 126 12.06 18.44 -49.59
C ASP A 126 12.11 17.82 -48.17
N ILE A 127 13.07 16.91 -47.93
CA ILE A 127 13.34 16.36 -46.59
C ILE A 127 13.70 17.47 -45.60
N LEU A 128 14.58 18.41 -45.98
CA LEU A 128 14.99 19.51 -45.09
C LEU A 128 13.89 20.55 -44.88
N ALA A 129 13.00 20.74 -45.85
CA ALA A 129 11.92 21.72 -45.78
C ALA A 129 10.71 21.24 -44.96
N LYS A 130 10.48 19.92 -44.86
CA LYS A 130 9.30 19.32 -44.21
C LYS A 130 9.68 18.52 -42.96
N PRO A 131 9.57 19.09 -41.75
CA PRO A 131 9.85 18.36 -40.50
C PRO A 131 9.06 17.05 -40.36
N ALA A 132 7.81 17.02 -40.83
CA ALA A 132 6.99 15.81 -40.82
C ALA A 132 7.62 14.64 -41.61
N ARG A 133 8.31 14.94 -42.71
CA ARG A 133 9.00 13.95 -43.54
C ARG A 133 10.21 13.37 -42.81
N VAL A 134 10.92 14.20 -42.04
CA VAL A 134 12.03 13.73 -41.19
C VAL A 134 11.53 12.77 -40.12
N THR A 135 10.43 13.10 -39.44
CA THR A 135 9.83 12.21 -38.43
C THR A 135 9.40 10.88 -39.03
N GLN A 136 8.82 10.90 -40.24
CA GLN A 136 8.46 9.68 -40.94
C GLN A 136 9.68 8.79 -41.22
N ILE A 137 10.76 9.37 -41.76
CA ILE A 137 12.02 8.65 -42.03
C ILE A 137 12.58 8.05 -40.73
N ILE A 138 12.58 8.80 -39.63
CA ILE A 138 13.04 8.28 -38.32
C ILE A 138 12.17 7.11 -37.86
N GLY A 139 10.84 7.21 -38.00
CA GLY A 139 9.92 6.14 -37.65
C GLY A 139 10.18 4.87 -38.46
N ASP A 140 10.35 5.01 -39.78
CA ASP A 140 10.60 3.89 -40.69
C ASP A 140 11.97 3.23 -40.42
N GLU A 141 13.01 4.04 -40.16
CA GLU A 141 14.34 3.55 -39.76
C GLU A 141 14.27 2.80 -38.41
N LEU A 142 13.55 3.31 -37.40
CA LEU A 142 13.39 2.65 -36.11
C LEU A 142 12.62 1.33 -36.20
N VAL A 143 11.58 1.28 -37.04
CA VAL A 143 10.83 0.03 -37.31
C VAL A 143 11.74 -1.00 -37.99
N THR A 144 12.57 -0.56 -38.94
CA THR A 144 13.53 -1.42 -39.62
C THR A 144 14.55 -1.99 -38.63
N ILE A 145 15.13 -1.16 -37.76
CA ILE A 145 16.08 -1.59 -36.72
C ILE A 145 15.40 -2.59 -35.76
N ARG A 146 14.19 -2.29 -35.29
CA ARG A 146 13.43 -3.20 -34.42
C ARG A 146 13.17 -4.55 -35.10
N SER A 147 12.90 -4.58 -36.40
CA SER A 147 12.66 -5.82 -37.14
C SER A 147 13.93 -6.65 -37.36
N GLN A 148 15.07 -6.01 -37.58
CA GLN A 148 16.34 -6.68 -37.85
C GLN A 148 17.03 -7.16 -36.58
N PHE A 149 16.91 -6.40 -35.49
CA PHE A 149 17.66 -6.63 -34.24
C PHE A 149 16.79 -6.89 -33.02
N GLY A 150 15.47 -7.04 -33.20
CA GLY A 150 14.55 -7.34 -32.12
C GLY A 150 14.72 -8.77 -31.60
N ASP A 151 14.91 -8.92 -30.30
CA ASP A 151 14.90 -10.20 -29.61
C ASP A 151 13.75 -10.28 -28.59
N LYS A 152 13.43 -11.49 -28.16
CA LYS A 152 12.48 -11.68 -27.05
C LYS A 152 13.18 -11.33 -25.75
N ARG A 153 12.46 -10.63 -24.86
CA ARG A 153 12.94 -10.38 -23.50
C ARG A 153 13.33 -11.72 -22.85
N ARG A 154 14.58 -11.80 -22.39
CA ARG A 154 15.14 -12.99 -21.74
C ARG A 154 14.85 -13.04 -20.24
N SER A 155 14.69 -11.88 -19.61
CA SER A 155 14.35 -11.76 -18.19
C SER A 155 12.84 -11.77 -17.98
N GLU A 156 12.41 -12.28 -16.83
CA GLU A 156 11.03 -12.15 -16.36
C GLU A 156 10.93 -10.98 -15.39
N ILE A 157 9.88 -10.18 -15.48
CA ILE A 157 9.56 -9.17 -14.46
C ILE A 157 8.57 -9.83 -13.51
N VAL A 158 9.08 -10.27 -12.37
CA VAL A 158 8.23 -10.77 -11.28
C VAL A 158 7.64 -9.55 -10.58
N THR A 159 6.34 -9.32 -10.76
CA THR A 159 5.60 -8.18 -10.19
C THR A 159 5.29 -8.33 -8.70
N HIS A 160 5.46 -9.54 -8.17
CA HIS A 160 5.28 -9.86 -6.76
C HIS A 160 6.64 -10.21 -6.15
N THR A 161 7.36 -9.21 -5.65
CA THR A 161 8.34 -9.49 -4.60
C THR A 161 7.55 -10.01 -3.40
N GLN A 162 7.89 -11.20 -2.89
CA GLN A 162 7.61 -11.49 -1.50
C GLN A 162 8.47 -10.49 -0.72
N ASP A 163 7.91 -9.32 -0.42
CA ASP A 163 8.49 -8.44 0.57
C ASP A 163 8.54 -9.28 1.85
N MET A 164 9.73 -9.74 2.22
CA MET A 164 9.92 -10.41 3.51
C MET A 164 9.44 -9.43 4.57
N SER A 165 8.26 -9.69 5.11
CA SER A 165 7.70 -8.91 6.18
C SER A 165 8.54 -9.17 7.43
N MET A 166 8.56 -8.23 8.36
CA MET A 166 9.19 -8.48 9.66
C MET A 166 8.62 -9.75 10.32
N GLU A 167 7.35 -10.06 10.05
CA GLU A 167 6.66 -11.26 10.50
C GLU A 167 7.30 -12.55 9.94
N ASP A 168 7.73 -12.58 8.67
CA ASP A 168 8.39 -13.75 8.07
C ASP A 168 9.76 -14.09 8.71
N LEU A 169 10.35 -13.15 9.45
CA LEU A 169 11.59 -13.35 10.20
C LEU A 169 11.35 -13.87 11.62
N ILE A 170 10.11 -13.82 12.11
CA ILE A 170 9.73 -14.27 13.44
C ILE A 170 9.37 -15.77 13.36
N ALA A 171 9.94 -16.60 14.24
CA ALA A 171 9.53 -17.98 14.33
C ALA A 171 8.13 -18.10 14.95
N PRO A 172 7.21 -18.90 14.37
CA PRO A 172 5.93 -19.20 15.00
C PRO A 172 6.17 -20.06 16.24
N GLU A 173 5.85 -19.52 17.41
CA GLU A 173 5.97 -20.22 18.70
C GLU A 173 4.84 -19.80 19.64
N ASP A 174 4.41 -20.72 20.51
CA ASP A 174 3.40 -20.42 21.51
C ASP A 174 4.02 -19.76 22.74
N VAL A 175 3.50 -18.60 23.10
CA VAL A 175 3.96 -17.80 24.23
C VAL A 175 2.82 -17.53 25.20
N VAL A 176 3.16 -17.36 26.47
CA VAL A 176 2.25 -16.88 27.50
C VAL A 176 2.32 -15.37 27.51
N VAL A 177 1.20 -14.72 27.19
CA VAL A 177 1.07 -13.27 27.28
C VAL A 177 0.41 -12.93 28.61
N THR A 178 0.99 -11.98 29.34
CA THR A 178 0.45 -11.50 30.61
C THR A 178 0.29 -9.98 30.59
N LEU A 179 -0.86 -9.50 31.05
CA LEU A 179 -1.12 -8.09 31.35
C LEU A 179 -1.26 -7.94 32.88
N SER A 180 -0.51 -7.03 33.48
CA SER A 180 -0.67 -6.69 34.90
C SER A 180 -1.78 -5.67 35.13
N HIS A 181 -2.27 -5.59 36.36
CA HIS A 181 -3.29 -4.62 36.76
C HIS A 181 -2.83 -3.17 36.57
N SER A 182 -1.55 -2.88 36.81
CA SER A 182 -0.98 -1.57 36.51
C SER A 182 -0.74 -1.31 35.01
N GLY A 183 -1.16 -2.24 34.14
CA GLY A 183 -1.15 -2.09 32.69
C GLY A 183 0.16 -2.45 32.02
N TYR A 184 1.02 -3.27 32.65
CA TYR A 184 2.24 -3.76 32.01
C TYR A 184 2.00 -5.06 31.26
N MET A 185 2.41 -5.10 30.00
CA MET A 185 2.25 -6.24 29.13
C MET A 185 3.61 -6.86 28.82
N LYS A 186 3.67 -8.20 28.83
CA LYS A 186 4.84 -8.98 28.41
C LYS A 186 4.45 -10.33 27.83
N ALA A 187 5.36 -10.89 27.05
CA ALA A 187 5.29 -12.25 26.52
C ALA A 187 6.49 -13.06 27.03
N GLN A 188 6.27 -14.34 27.29
CA GLN A 188 7.30 -15.28 27.76
C GLN A 188 7.06 -16.66 27.15
N LYS A 189 8.13 -17.41 26.88
CA LYS A 189 8.01 -18.77 26.31
C LYS A 189 7.30 -19.71 27.29
N LEU A 190 6.47 -20.60 26.75
CA LEU A 190 5.68 -21.53 27.55
C LEU A 190 6.55 -22.43 28.45
N ASP A 191 7.71 -22.88 27.97
CA ASP A 191 8.63 -23.75 28.71
C ASP A 191 9.25 -23.05 29.93
N GLU A 192 9.56 -21.75 29.81
CA GLU A 192 10.05 -20.94 30.93
C GLU A 192 8.97 -20.73 31.99
N TYR A 193 7.70 -20.60 31.56
CA TYR A 193 6.57 -20.47 32.48
C TYR A 193 6.22 -21.80 33.17
N ARG A 194 6.29 -22.93 32.45
CA ARG A 194 5.96 -24.28 32.94
C ARG A 194 7.00 -24.88 33.88
N ALA A 195 8.17 -24.26 34.07
CA ALA A 195 9.25 -24.79 34.89
C ALA A 195 8.90 -24.85 36.40
N GLN A 196 7.99 -25.74 36.80
CA GLN A 196 7.81 -26.25 38.15
C GLN A 196 7.08 -27.61 38.12
N LYS A 197 7.80 -28.70 38.37
CA LYS A 197 7.20 -30.01 38.73
C LYS A 197 6.60 -29.92 40.14
N ARG A 198 5.53 -30.68 40.39
CA ARG A 198 4.83 -30.80 41.69
C ARG A 198 5.83 -30.99 42.86
N GLY A 199 5.67 -30.21 43.93
CA GLY A 199 6.42 -30.36 45.20
C GLY A 199 7.34 -29.19 45.59
N GLY A 200 7.51 -28.15 44.77
CA GLY A 200 8.32 -26.98 45.12
C GLY A 200 7.56 -25.97 46.00
N ARG A 201 8.12 -25.61 47.16
CA ARG A 201 7.70 -24.41 47.92
C ARG A 201 7.70 -23.21 46.96
N GLY A 202 6.56 -22.53 46.83
CA GLY A 202 6.36 -21.41 45.93
C GLY A 202 7.47 -20.36 46.11
N LYS A 203 8.31 -20.21 45.09
CA LYS A 203 9.31 -19.12 45.05
C LYS A 203 8.58 -17.84 44.67
N GLN A 204 8.83 -16.78 45.45
CA GLN A 204 8.21 -15.47 45.33
C GLN A 204 8.20 -14.97 43.87
N ALA A 205 7.04 -14.48 43.44
CA ALA A 205 6.93 -13.70 42.21
C ALA A 205 7.84 -12.46 42.31
N ALA A 206 8.21 -11.90 41.16
CA ALA A 206 9.06 -10.72 41.04
C ALA A 206 8.69 -9.64 42.06
N SER A 207 9.66 -8.92 42.61
CA SER A 207 9.40 -7.67 43.33
C SER A 207 8.91 -6.62 42.31
N THR A 208 7.63 -6.73 41.95
CA THR A 208 6.83 -5.58 41.55
C THR A 208 6.90 -4.56 42.69
N LYS A 209 6.70 -3.26 42.40
CA LYS A 209 6.30 -2.32 43.47
C LYS A 209 5.28 -3.08 44.32
N GLU A 210 5.46 -3.08 45.64
CA GLU A 210 4.57 -3.71 46.60
C GLU A 210 3.13 -3.69 46.02
N ASP A 211 2.64 -4.86 45.56
CA ASP A 211 1.26 -5.13 45.10
C ASP A 211 0.85 -5.05 43.59
N ASP A 212 1.72 -5.20 42.58
CA ASP A 212 1.27 -5.43 41.17
C ASP A 212 1.18 -6.92 40.80
N PHE A 213 0.05 -7.32 40.19
CA PHE A 213 -0.33 -8.70 39.89
C PHE A 213 -0.81 -8.86 38.43
N VAL A 214 -0.92 -10.10 37.95
CA VAL A 214 -1.41 -10.41 36.59
C VAL A 214 -2.93 -10.39 36.56
N ASP A 215 -3.49 -9.51 35.73
CA ASP A 215 -4.93 -9.32 35.53
C ASP A 215 -5.45 -10.22 34.40
N ASN A 216 -4.71 -10.30 33.29
CA ASN A 216 -5.04 -11.18 32.17
C ASN A 216 -3.85 -12.08 31.82
N LEU A 217 -4.14 -13.37 31.57
CA LEU A 217 -3.17 -14.37 31.12
C LEU A 217 -3.80 -15.24 30.04
N PHE A 218 -3.15 -15.35 28.90
CA PHE A 218 -3.57 -16.26 27.83
C PHE A 218 -2.36 -16.81 27.08
N ILE A 219 -2.56 -17.93 26.40
CA ILE A 219 -1.58 -18.52 25.49
C ILE A 219 -1.98 -18.11 24.08
N ALA A 220 -1.03 -17.61 23.30
CA ALA A 220 -1.22 -17.24 21.91
C ALA A 220 0.04 -17.53 21.10
N ASN A 221 -0.10 -17.74 19.80
CA ASN A 221 1.02 -17.85 18.90
C ASN A 221 1.65 -16.47 18.65
N THR A 222 2.97 -16.40 18.41
CA THR A 222 3.66 -15.14 18.07
C THR A 222 3.04 -14.37 16.90
N HIS A 223 2.38 -15.06 15.98
CA HIS A 223 1.75 -14.48 14.80
C HIS A 223 0.28 -14.08 15.02
N ASP A 224 -0.32 -14.45 16.15
CA ASP A 224 -1.69 -14.09 16.45
C ASP A 224 -1.82 -12.57 16.68
N TYR A 225 -3.04 -12.08 16.51
CA TYR A 225 -3.40 -10.72 16.89
C TYR A 225 -3.94 -10.70 18.31
N ILE A 226 -3.64 -9.60 18.99
CA ILE A 226 -4.25 -9.24 20.26
C ILE A 226 -5.12 -8.02 19.98
N LEU A 227 -6.44 -8.19 20.07
CA LEU A 227 -7.39 -7.10 19.95
C LEU A 227 -7.56 -6.41 21.30
N CYS A 228 -7.11 -5.17 21.40
CA CYS A 228 -7.19 -4.34 22.60
C CYS A 228 -8.35 -3.37 22.48
N PHE A 229 -9.40 -3.56 23.26
CA PHE A 229 -10.60 -2.73 23.26
C PHE A 229 -10.55 -1.69 24.37
N SER A 230 -10.78 -0.42 24.02
CA SER A 230 -10.75 0.68 24.97
C SER A 230 -12.10 1.01 25.59
N ASN A 231 -12.08 1.65 26.76
CA ASN A 231 -13.27 2.21 27.41
C ASN A 231 -14.05 3.19 26.51
N ARG A 232 -13.41 3.80 25.50
CA ARG A 232 -14.02 4.70 24.51
C ARG A 232 -14.61 4.00 23.29
N GLY A 233 -14.68 2.67 23.29
CA GLY A 233 -15.29 1.91 22.19
C GLY A 233 -14.40 1.82 20.95
N ARG A 234 -13.08 2.00 21.10
CA ARG A 234 -12.10 1.77 20.02
C ARG A 234 -11.46 0.40 20.16
N VAL A 235 -10.92 -0.11 19.06
CA VAL A 235 -10.09 -1.31 19.05
C VAL A 235 -8.76 -1.03 18.36
N TYR A 236 -7.73 -1.64 18.91
CA TYR A 236 -6.37 -1.64 18.42
C TYR A 236 -5.91 -3.08 18.23
N TRP A 237 -4.94 -3.27 17.35
CA TRP A 237 -4.32 -4.57 17.11
C TRP A 237 -2.87 -4.49 17.55
N LEU A 238 -2.42 -5.53 18.22
CA LEU A 238 -1.03 -5.74 18.56
C LEU A 238 -0.67 -7.15 18.12
N LYS A 239 0.39 -7.33 17.32
CA LYS A 239 0.88 -8.68 17.06
C LYS A 239 1.54 -9.22 18.33
N VAL A 240 1.37 -10.50 18.62
CA VAL A 240 1.95 -11.09 19.84
C VAL A 240 3.47 -10.91 19.88
N TYR A 241 4.18 -10.99 18.75
CA TYR A 241 5.63 -10.74 18.68
C TYR A 241 6.05 -9.30 19.00
N GLU A 242 5.15 -8.32 18.89
CA GLU A 242 5.42 -6.91 19.24
C GLU A 242 5.38 -6.68 20.76
N VAL A 243 4.74 -7.59 21.50
CA VAL A 243 4.74 -7.60 22.95
C VAL A 243 6.17 -7.85 23.43
N PRO A 244 6.69 -7.05 24.38
CA PRO A 244 8.07 -7.21 24.85
C PRO A 244 8.28 -8.60 25.47
N GLN A 245 9.22 -9.34 24.89
CA GLN A 245 9.67 -10.62 25.40
C GLN A 245 10.49 -10.41 26.67
N GLY A 246 10.24 -11.24 27.68
CA GLY A 246 11.01 -11.17 28.91
C GLY A 246 10.77 -12.34 29.84
N THR A 247 11.67 -12.49 30.80
CA THR A 247 11.58 -13.55 31.81
C THR A 247 10.46 -13.28 32.80
N ARG A 248 10.13 -14.26 33.65
CA ARG A 248 9.15 -14.12 34.73
C ARG A 248 9.39 -12.92 35.65
N ILE A 249 10.66 -12.51 35.83
CA ILE A 249 11.06 -11.38 36.69
C ILE A 249 10.90 -10.03 35.98
N SER A 250 10.98 -10.03 34.65
CA SER A 250 10.82 -8.81 33.86
C SER A 250 9.41 -8.23 34.02
N ARG A 251 9.31 -6.89 34.02
CA ARG A 251 8.04 -6.19 34.18
C ARG A 251 7.26 -6.05 32.86
N GLY A 252 7.94 -6.12 31.72
CA GLY A 252 7.32 -5.79 30.43
C GLY A 252 7.31 -4.29 30.16
N LYS A 253 6.40 -3.83 29.28
CA LYS A 253 6.19 -2.42 28.97
C LYS A 253 4.75 -2.00 29.26
N PRO A 254 4.50 -0.74 29.66
CA PRO A 254 3.14 -0.22 29.77
C PRO A 254 2.38 -0.31 28.44
N ILE A 255 1.14 -0.78 28.46
CA ILE A 255 0.29 -0.93 27.28
C ILE A 255 0.03 0.42 26.57
N VAL A 256 0.00 1.51 27.35
CA VAL A 256 -0.11 2.89 26.84
C VAL A 256 1.06 3.31 25.95
N ASN A 257 2.22 2.64 26.06
CA ASN A 257 3.39 2.89 25.21
C ASN A 257 3.39 2.00 23.94
N LEU A 258 2.55 0.96 23.91
CA LEU A 258 2.42 0.05 22.78
C LEU A 258 1.30 0.49 21.82
N LEU A 259 0.31 1.23 22.34
CA LEU A 259 -0.88 1.65 21.60
C LEU A 259 -1.02 3.18 21.58
N PRO A 260 -1.47 3.78 20.48
CA PRO A 260 -1.72 5.22 20.40
C PRO A 260 -3.06 5.58 21.04
N LEU A 261 -3.11 5.54 22.37
CA LEU A 261 -4.29 5.88 23.18
C LEU A 261 -4.42 7.39 23.37
N GLU A 262 -5.65 7.88 23.42
CA GLU A 262 -5.94 9.26 23.75
C GLU A 262 -5.85 9.53 25.26
N ALA A 263 -5.76 10.80 25.65
CA ALA A 263 -5.75 11.18 27.07
C ALA A 263 -7.04 10.71 27.77
N GLY A 264 -6.90 9.87 28.81
CA GLY A 264 -8.03 9.29 29.55
C GLY A 264 -8.65 8.04 28.92
N GLU A 265 -8.09 7.55 27.81
CA GLU A 265 -8.46 6.27 27.21
C GLU A 265 -7.69 5.12 27.89
N GLN A 266 -8.40 4.05 28.23
CA GLN A 266 -7.87 2.87 28.92
C GLN A 266 -8.31 1.60 28.20
N ILE A 267 -7.50 0.56 28.23
CA ILE A 267 -7.86 -0.75 27.68
C ILE A 267 -8.67 -1.52 28.71
N ASN A 268 -9.87 -1.93 28.33
CA ASN A 268 -10.82 -2.61 29.21
C ASN A 268 -10.92 -4.12 28.92
N ALA A 269 -10.63 -4.53 27.69
CA ALA A 269 -10.67 -5.93 27.31
C ALA A 269 -9.60 -6.25 26.26
N ILE A 270 -9.07 -7.46 26.33
CA ILE A 270 -8.08 -7.97 25.40
C ILE A 270 -8.56 -9.34 24.91
N LEU A 271 -8.57 -9.54 23.59
CA LEU A 271 -8.97 -10.80 22.96
C LEU A 271 -7.85 -11.31 22.05
N PRO A 272 -7.24 -12.47 22.32
CA PRO A 272 -6.36 -13.13 21.37
C PRO A 272 -7.16 -13.71 20.20
N VAL A 273 -6.68 -13.47 18.98
CA VAL A 273 -7.33 -13.86 17.73
C VAL A 273 -6.28 -14.36 16.74
N SER A 274 -6.36 -15.64 16.39
CA SER A 274 -5.49 -16.25 15.37
C SER A 274 -6.01 -16.03 13.95
N GLN A 275 -7.33 -16.07 13.77
CA GLN A 275 -8.00 -15.88 12.48
C GLN A 275 -9.28 -15.06 12.64
N PHE A 276 -9.59 -14.25 11.63
CA PHE A 276 -10.79 -13.42 11.61
C PHE A 276 -11.94 -14.15 10.91
N ALA A 277 -12.53 -15.12 11.59
CA ALA A 277 -13.57 -15.97 11.02
C ALA A 277 -14.93 -15.26 10.95
N ASP A 278 -15.75 -15.60 9.94
CA ASP A 278 -17.10 -15.03 9.73
C ASP A 278 -18.14 -15.63 10.69
N ASP A 279 -17.88 -16.82 11.23
CA ASP A 279 -18.75 -17.55 12.17
C ASP A 279 -18.46 -17.21 13.64
N GLN A 280 -17.49 -16.33 13.90
CA GLN A 280 -17.20 -15.78 15.21
C GLN A 280 -17.63 -14.32 15.30
N PHE A 281 -18.00 -13.91 16.51
CA PHE A 281 -18.48 -12.56 16.79
C PHE A 281 -17.80 -11.98 18.02
N VAL A 282 -17.53 -10.68 17.96
CA VAL A 282 -17.15 -9.87 19.12
C VAL A 282 -18.44 -9.31 19.73
N PHE A 283 -18.71 -9.71 20.97
CA PHE A 283 -19.84 -9.23 21.76
C PHE A 283 -19.39 -8.12 22.71
N PHE A 284 -20.12 -7.02 22.73
CA PHE A 284 -19.83 -5.81 23.49
C PHE A 284 -20.92 -5.55 24.52
N ALA A 285 -20.54 -5.02 25.68
CA ALA A 285 -21.45 -4.47 26.67
C ALA A 285 -20.94 -3.11 27.18
N THR A 286 -21.84 -2.16 27.30
CA THR A 286 -21.57 -0.81 27.81
C THR A 286 -22.13 -0.60 29.22
N THR A 287 -21.74 0.49 29.86
CA THR A 287 -22.13 0.84 31.23
C THR A 287 -23.65 1.08 31.32
N ASP A 288 -24.25 1.67 30.29
CA ASP A 288 -25.68 1.97 30.22
C ASP A 288 -26.56 0.76 29.83
N GLY A 289 -25.96 -0.43 29.72
CA GLY A 289 -26.66 -1.67 29.39
C GLY A 289 -26.98 -1.83 27.90
N THR A 290 -26.30 -1.08 27.03
CA THR A 290 -26.29 -1.33 25.59
C THR A 290 -25.36 -2.50 25.28
N VAL A 291 -25.79 -3.38 24.39
CA VAL A 291 -24.99 -4.49 23.89
C VAL A 291 -24.93 -4.47 22.38
N LYS A 292 -23.86 -5.06 21.84
CA LYS A 292 -23.71 -5.18 20.39
C LYS A 292 -22.98 -6.47 20.04
N LYS A 293 -23.35 -7.05 18.91
CA LYS A 293 -22.64 -8.17 18.30
C LYS A 293 -22.12 -7.74 16.93
N THR A 294 -20.82 -7.93 16.69
CA THR A 294 -20.15 -7.60 15.43
C THR A 294 -19.39 -8.84 14.93
N PRO A 295 -19.48 -9.23 13.65
CA PRO A 295 -18.65 -10.31 13.11
C PRO A 295 -17.17 -10.07 13.35
N LEU A 296 -16.40 -11.11 13.66
CA LEU A 296 -14.97 -10.99 13.91
C LEU A 296 -14.22 -10.58 12.62
N SER A 297 -14.70 -11.00 11.45
CA SER A 297 -14.18 -10.61 10.13
C SER A 297 -14.22 -9.09 9.87
N ASP A 298 -15.10 -8.33 10.50
CA ASP A 298 -15.11 -6.86 10.42
C ASP A 298 -13.82 -6.22 10.99
N PHE A 299 -13.03 -6.98 11.76
CA PHE A 299 -11.76 -6.58 12.35
C PHE A 299 -10.53 -7.12 11.60
N ALA A 300 -10.71 -7.76 10.45
CA ALA A 300 -9.64 -8.40 9.67
C ALA A 300 -8.64 -7.43 9.00
N ASN A 301 -8.90 -6.13 9.04
CA ASN A 301 -8.07 -5.10 8.41
C ASN A 301 -7.48 -4.15 9.47
N PRO A 302 -6.33 -4.50 10.08
CA PRO A 302 -5.70 -3.71 11.12
C PRO A 302 -5.32 -2.30 10.67
N ARG A 303 -5.44 -1.34 11.59
CA ARG A 303 -4.94 0.03 11.41
C ARG A 303 -4.23 0.49 12.65
N THR A 304 -3.01 1.01 12.52
CA THR A 304 -2.17 1.45 13.64
C THR A 304 -2.85 2.50 14.53
N LYS A 305 -3.66 3.40 13.94
CA LYS A 305 -4.42 4.43 14.67
C LYS A 305 -5.63 3.87 15.46
N GLY A 306 -5.87 2.57 15.38
CA GLY A 306 -7.11 1.95 15.84
C GLY A 306 -8.32 2.34 14.98
N ILE A 307 -9.43 1.68 15.25
CA ILE A 307 -10.73 1.96 14.61
C ILE A 307 -11.83 2.02 15.66
N ILE A 308 -12.98 2.56 15.28
CA ILE A 308 -14.20 2.45 16.08
C ILE A 308 -14.65 0.98 16.08
N ALA A 309 -14.85 0.44 17.27
CA ALA A 309 -15.43 -0.88 17.52
C ALA A 309 -16.91 -0.78 17.91
N ILE A 310 -17.32 0.29 18.60
CA ILE A 310 -18.70 0.63 18.97
C ILE A 310 -18.84 2.15 19.14
N ASN A 311 -19.96 2.71 18.68
CA ASN A 311 -20.30 4.10 18.97
C ASN A 311 -20.99 4.18 20.33
N LEU A 312 -20.40 4.96 21.24
CA LEU A 312 -20.90 5.18 22.59
C LEU A 312 -21.66 6.52 22.66
N ASP A 313 -22.67 6.56 23.52
CA ASP A 313 -23.36 7.80 23.87
C ASP A 313 -22.51 8.66 24.81
N GLU A 314 -22.88 9.93 24.97
CA GLU A 314 -22.18 10.84 25.88
C GLU A 314 -22.26 10.34 27.32
N GLY A 315 -21.09 10.06 27.92
CA GLY A 315 -20.99 9.54 29.29
C GLY A 315 -21.05 8.02 29.42
N ASP A 316 -21.27 7.27 28.32
CA ASP A 316 -21.24 5.81 28.32
C ASP A 316 -19.80 5.29 28.06
N PHE A 317 -19.49 4.13 28.63
CA PHE A 317 -18.19 3.48 28.51
C PHE A 317 -18.35 2.00 28.17
N LEU A 318 -17.47 1.48 27.34
CA LEU A 318 -17.37 0.05 27.08
C LEU A 318 -16.82 -0.67 28.32
N ILE A 319 -17.57 -1.61 28.90
CA ILE A 319 -17.16 -2.30 30.14
C ILE A 319 -16.74 -3.76 29.92
N GLY A 320 -17.16 -4.36 28.81
CA GLY A 320 -16.92 -5.77 28.58
C GLY A 320 -16.95 -6.12 27.11
N VAL A 321 -16.02 -7.00 26.72
CA VAL A 321 -15.92 -7.55 25.38
C VAL A 321 -15.58 -9.03 25.50
N ALA A 322 -16.25 -9.86 24.70
CA ALA A 322 -16.01 -11.30 24.67
C ALA A 322 -16.15 -11.84 23.24
N LEU A 323 -15.48 -12.96 22.95
CA LEU A 323 -15.69 -13.72 21.73
C LEU A 323 -16.88 -14.68 21.91
N THR A 324 -17.66 -14.84 20.85
CA THR A 324 -18.86 -15.68 20.78
C THR A 324 -18.92 -16.36 19.41
N ASP A 325 -19.63 -17.48 19.29
CA ASP A 325 -19.69 -18.32 18.08
C ASP A 325 -21.12 -18.61 17.60
N GLY A 326 -22.12 -17.92 18.13
CA GLY A 326 -23.54 -18.15 17.87
C GLY A 326 -24.22 -19.11 18.85
N LYS A 327 -23.51 -19.75 19.79
CA LYS A 327 -24.06 -20.77 20.70
C LYS A 327 -24.00 -20.38 22.18
N HIS A 328 -23.57 -19.17 22.51
CA HIS A 328 -23.35 -18.76 23.89
C HIS A 328 -24.57 -18.08 24.51
N ASP A 329 -24.69 -18.19 25.83
CA ASP A 329 -25.56 -17.31 26.59
C ASP A 329 -24.79 -16.07 27.06
N VAL A 330 -25.40 -14.91 26.89
CA VAL A 330 -24.88 -13.64 27.37
C VAL A 330 -25.55 -13.30 28.70
N MET A 331 -24.72 -12.97 29.70
CA MET A 331 -25.17 -12.49 30.99
C MET A 331 -24.63 -11.10 31.28
N LEU A 332 -25.52 -10.21 31.72
CA LEU A 332 -25.17 -8.86 32.15
C LEU A 332 -25.49 -8.70 33.63
N PHE A 333 -24.58 -8.11 34.40
CA PHE A 333 -24.74 -7.86 35.83
C PHE A 333 -24.69 -6.37 36.12
N SER A 334 -25.61 -5.89 36.95
CA SER A 334 -25.62 -4.49 37.41
C SER A 334 -25.04 -4.32 38.82
N ASP A 335 -24.61 -3.10 39.12
CA ASP A 335 -24.17 -2.69 40.46
C ASP A 335 -25.28 -2.80 41.53
N GLU A 336 -26.55 -2.79 41.11
CA GLU A 336 -27.73 -3.02 41.95
C GLU A 336 -28.01 -4.50 42.24
N GLY A 337 -27.12 -5.41 41.82
CA GLY A 337 -27.27 -6.85 42.05
C GLY A 337 -28.35 -7.51 41.21
N LYS A 338 -28.62 -6.97 40.02
CA LYS A 338 -29.47 -7.62 39.02
C LYS A 338 -28.65 -8.36 37.99
N ALA A 339 -29.23 -9.39 37.39
CA ALA A 339 -28.66 -10.10 36.26
C ALA A 339 -29.72 -10.45 35.20
N VAL A 340 -29.39 -10.26 33.93
CA VAL A 340 -30.15 -10.78 32.78
C VAL A 340 -29.30 -11.85 32.11
N ARG A 341 -29.91 -12.96 31.70
CA ARG A 341 -29.30 -14.00 30.85
C ARG A 341 -30.19 -14.20 29.62
N PHE A 342 -29.62 -14.09 28.44
CA PHE A 342 -30.31 -14.29 27.16
C PHE A 342 -29.38 -14.97 26.14
N ASP A 343 -29.99 -15.59 25.14
CA ASP A 343 -29.24 -16.22 24.04
C ASP A 343 -28.59 -15.14 23.17
N GLU A 344 -27.32 -15.30 22.79
CA GLU A 344 -26.61 -14.30 22.00
C GLU A 344 -27.30 -13.96 20.66
N ASN A 345 -28.14 -14.85 20.13
CA ASN A 345 -28.88 -14.66 18.88
C ASN A 345 -30.08 -13.72 19.01
N ASP A 346 -30.49 -13.36 20.23
CA ASP A 346 -31.44 -12.28 20.48
C ASP A 346 -30.89 -10.89 20.06
N VAL A 347 -29.57 -10.82 19.84
CA VAL A 347 -28.85 -9.64 19.33
C VAL A 347 -28.36 -9.93 17.92
N ARG A 348 -28.98 -9.28 16.93
CA ARG A 348 -28.53 -9.36 15.53
C ARG A 348 -27.12 -8.79 15.37
N SER A 349 -26.36 -9.35 14.44
CA SER A 349 -25.07 -8.81 14.04
C SER A 349 -25.23 -7.43 13.39
N MET A 350 -24.32 -6.52 13.73
CA MET A 350 -24.30 -5.14 13.28
C MET A 350 -22.87 -4.73 12.91
N GLY A 351 -22.73 -3.72 12.07
CA GLY A 351 -21.41 -3.19 11.72
C GLY A 351 -20.73 -2.45 12.88
N ARG A 352 -19.42 -2.25 12.76
CA ARG A 352 -18.58 -1.61 13.79
C ARG A 352 -19.05 -0.23 14.27
N ALA A 353 -19.55 0.62 13.37
CA ALA A 353 -20.00 1.97 13.73
C ALA A 353 -21.43 2.01 14.32
N ALA A 354 -22.10 0.85 14.50
CA ALA A 354 -23.42 0.83 15.12
C ALA A 354 -23.34 1.08 16.63
N ARG A 355 -24.38 1.72 17.17
CA ARG A 355 -24.59 1.97 18.60
C ARG A 355 -24.88 0.69 19.39
N GLY A 356 -25.61 -0.25 18.79
CA GLY A 356 -26.05 -1.47 19.46
C GLY A 356 -27.54 -1.45 19.82
N VAL A 357 -27.94 -2.39 20.67
CA VAL A 357 -29.33 -2.56 21.15
C VAL A 357 -29.33 -2.69 22.68
N ARG A 358 -30.46 -2.43 23.32
CA ARG A 358 -30.57 -2.62 24.77
C ARG A 358 -30.45 -4.09 25.16
N GLY A 359 -29.51 -4.40 26.05
CA GLY A 359 -29.28 -5.73 26.64
C GLY A 359 -29.89 -5.86 28.04
N MET A 360 -29.79 -4.83 28.87
CA MET A 360 -30.39 -4.77 30.21
C MET A 360 -31.13 -3.44 30.40
N LYS A 361 -32.27 -3.45 31.09
CA LYS A 361 -32.96 -2.23 31.53
C LYS A 361 -32.50 -1.89 32.94
N LEU A 362 -31.74 -0.81 33.06
CA LEU A 362 -31.26 -0.30 34.34
C LEU A 362 -32.29 0.65 34.97
N THR A 363 -32.15 0.89 36.28
CA THR A 363 -32.83 2.01 36.95
C THR A 363 -32.11 3.33 36.61
N LYS A 364 -32.54 4.45 37.20
CA LYS A 364 -32.02 5.78 36.86
C LYS A 364 -30.50 5.92 37.13
N ASP A 365 -30.00 5.23 38.15
CA ASP A 365 -28.60 5.33 38.60
C ASP A 365 -27.83 4.01 38.50
N GLY A 366 -28.50 2.94 38.03
CA GLY A 366 -27.90 1.62 37.88
C GLY A 366 -26.94 1.58 36.70
N LYS A 367 -25.89 0.76 36.81
CA LYS A 367 -24.87 0.57 35.79
C LYS A 367 -24.58 -0.91 35.60
N VAL A 368 -24.29 -1.33 34.36
CA VAL A 368 -23.72 -2.66 34.10
C VAL A 368 -22.25 -2.64 34.52
N ILE A 369 -21.84 -3.65 35.29
CA ILE A 369 -20.48 -3.81 35.80
C ILE A 369 -19.73 -4.98 35.17
N ALA A 370 -20.46 -5.96 34.61
CA ALA A 370 -19.84 -7.17 34.06
C ALA A 370 -20.66 -7.74 32.90
N LEU A 371 -19.93 -8.24 31.91
CA LEU A 371 -20.41 -9.08 30.81
C LEU A 371 -19.80 -10.47 31.01
N LEU A 372 -20.64 -11.48 31.11
CA LEU A 372 -20.22 -12.88 31.11
C LEU A 372 -20.79 -13.58 29.88
N VAL A 373 -20.00 -14.45 29.29
CA VAL A 373 -20.39 -15.27 28.13
C VAL A 373 -20.23 -16.72 28.57
N ALA A 374 -21.36 -17.41 28.70
CA ALA A 374 -21.41 -18.79 29.17
C ALA A 374 -21.53 -19.75 27.98
N GLU A 375 -20.56 -20.65 27.86
CA GLU A 375 -20.56 -21.74 26.89
C GLU A 375 -21.52 -22.88 27.28
N ASN A 376 -21.65 -23.12 28.59
CA ASN A 376 -22.44 -24.22 29.14
C ASN A 376 -22.97 -23.87 30.55
N GLU A 377 -23.74 -24.78 31.13
CA GLU A 377 -24.39 -24.58 32.44
C GLU A 377 -23.64 -25.20 33.63
N GLN A 378 -22.41 -25.70 33.43
CA GLN A 378 -21.64 -26.37 34.48
C GLN A 378 -20.97 -25.39 35.42
N GLN A 379 -20.61 -24.21 34.91
CA GLN A 379 -19.94 -23.17 35.67
C GLN A 379 -20.87 -22.50 36.68
N SER A 380 -20.25 -21.79 37.61
CA SER A 380 -20.98 -20.93 38.55
C SER A 380 -20.60 -19.47 38.37
N VAL A 381 -21.53 -18.58 38.70
CA VAL A 381 -21.26 -17.15 38.79
C VAL A 381 -20.78 -16.84 40.19
N LEU A 382 -19.61 -16.22 40.31
CA LEU A 382 -19.15 -15.60 41.53
C LEU A 382 -19.47 -14.12 41.50
N THR A 383 -20.16 -13.61 42.52
CA THR A 383 -20.47 -12.19 42.68
C THR A 383 -19.84 -11.65 43.95
N ALA A 384 -19.24 -10.46 43.89
CA ALA A 384 -18.65 -9.75 45.03
C ALA A 384 -19.22 -8.33 45.15
N THR A 385 -19.37 -7.84 46.38
CA THR A 385 -19.88 -6.51 46.72
C THR A 385 -18.81 -5.64 47.36
N GLU A 386 -19.01 -4.32 47.33
CA GLU A 386 -18.02 -3.33 47.79
C GLU A 386 -17.61 -3.50 49.26
N ASN A 387 -18.51 -3.99 50.12
CA ASN A 387 -18.19 -4.24 51.54
C ASN A 387 -17.61 -5.65 51.81
N GLY A 388 -17.09 -6.32 50.78
CA GLY A 388 -16.35 -7.58 50.94
C GLY A 388 -17.20 -8.84 51.10
N TYR A 389 -18.49 -8.77 50.75
CA TYR A 389 -19.38 -9.93 50.74
C TYR A 389 -19.52 -10.52 49.35
N GLY A 390 -19.86 -11.79 49.26
CA GLY A 390 -20.10 -12.42 47.99
C GLY A 390 -20.47 -13.88 48.11
N LYS A 391 -20.68 -14.51 46.97
CA LYS A 391 -21.13 -15.90 46.90
C LYS A 391 -20.89 -16.46 45.52
N ARG A 392 -20.94 -17.79 45.45
CA ARG A 392 -21.03 -18.54 44.22
C ARG A 392 -22.47 -19.00 44.01
N THR A 393 -22.98 -18.92 42.79
CA THR A 393 -24.30 -19.43 42.43
C THR A 393 -24.23 -20.14 41.10
N SER A 394 -24.77 -21.35 41.01
CA SER A 394 -24.84 -22.11 39.75
C SER A 394 -25.51 -21.30 38.65
N ILE A 395 -24.96 -21.38 37.42
CA ILE A 395 -25.55 -20.75 36.22
C ILE A 395 -27.02 -21.17 36.03
N ILE A 396 -27.37 -22.41 36.37
CA ILE A 396 -28.71 -22.97 36.20
C ILE A 396 -29.77 -22.15 36.94
N GLU A 397 -29.42 -21.52 38.07
CA GLU A 397 -30.38 -20.67 38.77
C GLU A 397 -30.72 -19.39 37.98
N TYR A 398 -29.81 -18.93 37.11
CA TYR A 398 -30.06 -17.79 36.23
C TYR A 398 -30.82 -18.28 35.00
N THR A 399 -32.15 -18.28 35.09
CA THR A 399 -33.03 -18.68 33.99
C THR A 399 -32.94 -17.71 32.80
N ARG A 400 -33.00 -18.27 31.58
CA ARG A 400 -33.04 -17.47 30.35
C ARG A 400 -34.32 -16.63 30.29
N HIS A 401 -34.17 -15.34 30.00
CA HIS A 401 -35.27 -14.40 29.76
C HIS A 401 -34.95 -13.53 28.55
N GLY A 402 -35.94 -12.79 28.06
CA GLY A 402 -35.71 -11.83 26.99
C GLY A 402 -34.72 -10.73 27.40
N ARG A 403 -33.89 -10.29 26.44
CA ARG A 403 -33.02 -9.12 26.60
C ARG A 403 -33.83 -7.84 26.85
N GLY A 404 -33.18 -6.85 27.45
CA GLY A 404 -33.78 -5.53 27.73
C GLY A 404 -34.78 -5.53 28.88
N THR A 405 -34.83 -6.61 29.66
CA THR A 405 -35.55 -6.69 30.93
C THR A 405 -34.70 -6.15 32.08
N GLN A 406 -35.31 -5.92 33.25
CA GLN A 406 -34.56 -5.53 34.46
C GLN A 406 -33.72 -6.68 35.04
N GLY A 407 -33.98 -7.91 34.59
CA GLY A 407 -33.32 -9.10 35.12
C GLY A 407 -33.82 -9.51 36.50
N MET A 408 -33.17 -10.55 37.00
CA MET A 408 -33.48 -11.20 38.26
C MET A 408 -32.49 -10.75 39.32
N ILE A 409 -32.80 -10.97 40.60
CA ILE A 409 -31.83 -10.73 41.68
C ILE A 409 -30.68 -11.73 41.51
N ALA A 410 -29.46 -11.22 41.41
CA ALA A 410 -28.22 -12.00 41.40
C ALA A 410 -27.62 -12.11 42.80
N ILE A 411 -27.71 -11.05 43.59
CA ILE A 411 -27.32 -10.96 45.00
C ILE A 411 -28.14 -9.86 45.68
N GLN A 412 -28.49 -10.02 46.96
CA GLN A 412 -29.20 -8.98 47.69
C GLN A 412 -28.25 -7.85 48.12
N THR A 413 -28.40 -6.68 47.52
CA THR A 413 -27.68 -5.45 47.89
C THR A 413 -28.38 -4.75 49.06
N SER A 414 -27.86 -4.95 50.27
CA SER A 414 -28.29 -4.26 51.50
C SER A 414 -27.26 -3.21 51.92
N ALA A 415 -27.58 -2.35 52.90
CA ALA A 415 -26.59 -1.43 53.48
C ALA A 415 -25.35 -2.16 54.05
N ARG A 416 -25.50 -3.44 54.46
CA ARG A 416 -24.39 -4.30 54.87
C ARG A 416 -23.51 -4.68 53.68
N ASN A 417 -24.11 -5.12 52.57
CA ASN A 417 -23.37 -5.61 51.40
C ASN A 417 -22.77 -4.49 50.56
N GLY A 418 -23.52 -3.40 50.41
CA GLY A 418 -23.25 -2.37 49.41
C GLY A 418 -23.57 -2.83 47.98
N LYS A 419 -23.10 -2.05 47.02
CA LYS A 419 -23.21 -2.31 45.57
C LYS A 419 -22.37 -3.50 45.14
N VAL A 420 -22.76 -4.15 44.04
CA VAL A 420 -21.96 -5.18 43.40
C VAL A 420 -20.81 -4.53 42.64
N VAL A 421 -19.60 -5.08 42.81
CA VAL A 421 -18.37 -4.57 42.18
C VAL A 421 -17.84 -5.48 41.10
N ALA A 422 -18.09 -6.79 41.21
CA ALA A 422 -17.61 -7.77 40.24
C ALA A 422 -18.56 -8.96 40.13
N ALA A 423 -18.66 -9.49 38.92
CA ALA A 423 -19.20 -10.82 38.65
C ALA A 423 -18.28 -11.52 37.65
N THR A 424 -18.02 -12.81 37.85
CA THR A 424 -17.21 -13.62 36.92
C THR A 424 -17.68 -15.06 36.90
N LEU A 425 -17.44 -15.76 35.78
CA LEU A 425 -17.63 -17.21 35.68
C LEU A 425 -16.44 -17.90 36.30
N VAL A 426 -16.71 -18.91 37.12
CA VAL A 426 -15.69 -19.70 37.82
C VAL A 426 -16.02 -21.17 37.81
N ASP A 427 -14.97 -21.96 37.70
CA ASP A 427 -14.93 -23.38 37.99
C ASP A 427 -14.50 -23.64 39.44
N GLN A 428 -14.75 -24.84 39.95
CA GLN A 428 -14.47 -25.14 41.37
C GLN A 428 -12.98 -25.12 41.72
N ASP A 429 -12.13 -25.41 40.74
CA ASP A 429 -10.68 -25.47 40.90
C ASP A 429 -9.99 -24.11 40.70
N ASP A 430 -10.74 -23.07 40.34
CA ASP A 430 -10.24 -21.72 40.15
C ASP A 430 -9.86 -21.06 41.49
N GLU A 431 -9.10 -19.98 41.36
CA GLU A 431 -8.76 -19.07 42.45
C GLU A 431 -9.17 -17.66 42.07
N ILE A 432 -9.74 -16.93 43.02
CA ILE A 432 -10.08 -15.52 42.86
C ILE A 432 -9.15 -14.64 43.66
N MET A 433 -9.10 -13.38 43.25
CA MET A 433 -8.34 -12.34 43.89
C MET A 433 -9.24 -11.16 44.19
N LEU A 434 -9.16 -10.64 45.41
CA LEU A 434 -9.93 -9.50 45.89
C LEU A 434 -8.96 -8.43 46.37
N ILE A 435 -9.23 -7.18 46.01
CA ILE A 435 -8.35 -6.06 46.32
C ILE A 435 -9.20 -4.97 46.98
N GLY A 436 -8.81 -4.59 48.19
CA GLY A 436 -9.37 -3.43 48.88
C GLY A 436 -8.78 -2.12 48.34
N THR A 437 -9.50 -1.02 48.54
CA THR A 437 -9.03 0.34 48.21
C THR A 437 -7.76 0.74 48.96
N ASN A 438 -7.48 0.10 50.09
CA ASN A 438 -6.25 0.23 50.89
C ASN A 438 -5.07 -0.59 50.35
N GLY A 439 -5.23 -1.30 49.22
CA GLY A 439 -4.20 -2.15 48.61
C GLY A 439 -4.13 -3.57 49.19
N VAL A 440 -4.98 -3.93 50.17
CA VAL A 440 -4.99 -5.29 50.73
C VAL A 440 -5.49 -6.28 49.69
N LEU A 441 -4.63 -7.23 49.34
CA LEU A 441 -4.88 -8.26 48.34
C LEU A 441 -5.07 -9.63 49.00
N ILE A 442 -6.17 -10.30 48.68
CA ILE A 442 -6.50 -11.64 49.19
C ILE A 442 -6.73 -12.58 48.00
N ARG A 443 -6.09 -13.74 48.04
CA ARG A 443 -6.32 -14.85 47.10
C ARG A 443 -7.06 -15.97 47.82
N THR A 444 -8.18 -16.40 47.25
CA THR A 444 -9.06 -17.42 47.84
C THR A 444 -9.43 -18.46 46.79
N ARG A 445 -9.41 -19.74 47.17
CA ARG A 445 -9.87 -20.83 46.29
C ARG A 445 -11.38 -20.79 46.15
N VAL A 446 -11.89 -20.91 44.93
CA VAL A 446 -13.32 -20.81 44.64
C VAL A 446 -14.12 -21.88 45.39
N LYS A 447 -13.58 -23.10 45.57
CA LYS A 447 -14.21 -24.16 46.37
C LYS A 447 -14.43 -23.82 47.86
N GLU A 448 -13.69 -22.86 48.41
CA GLU A 448 -13.86 -22.42 49.80
C GLU A 448 -15.01 -21.43 49.95
N ILE A 449 -15.50 -20.87 48.83
CA ILE A 449 -16.62 -19.94 48.79
C ILE A 449 -17.91 -20.72 48.68
N ARG A 450 -18.82 -20.45 49.62
CA ARG A 450 -20.08 -21.18 49.73
C ARG A 450 -20.94 -20.94 48.49
N GLU A 451 -21.44 -22.04 47.93
CA GLU A 451 -22.48 -22.01 46.92
C GLU A 451 -23.85 -21.75 47.56
N MET A 452 -24.57 -20.76 47.04
CA MET A 452 -25.83 -20.27 47.59
C MET A 452 -26.76 -19.84 46.48
N SER A 453 -28.06 -19.79 46.78
CA SER A 453 -29.05 -19.33 45.81
C SER A 453 -28.89 -17.85 45.47
N ARG A 454 -29.48 -17.44 44.34
CA ARG A 454 -29.34 -16.08 43.81
C ARG A 454 -29.81 -14.99 44.77
N ALA A 455 -31.01 -15.14 45.33
CA ALA A 455 -31.64 -14.14 46.20
C ALA A 455 -31.14 -14.18 47.65
N THR A 456 -29.83 -14.35 47.86
CA THR A 456 -29.17 -14.34 49.19
C THR A 456 -28.15 -13.21 49.29
N GLN A 457 -27.71 -12.90 50.52
CA GLN A 457 -26.68 -11.88 50.78
C GLN A 457 -25.24 -12.40 50.63
N GLY A 458 -25.05 -13.71 50.53
CA GLY A 458 -23.72 -14.32 50.50
C GLY A 458 -23.00 -14.35 51.85
N VAL A 459 -21.72 -14.69 51.78
CA VAL A 459 -20.79 -14.82 52.91
C VAL A 459 -19.71 -13.75 52.82
N THR A 460 -18.96 -13.56 53.90
CA THR A 460 -17.79 -12.67 53.88
C THR A 460 -16.69 -13.31 53.04
N LEU A 461 -16.20 -12.57 52.04
CA LEU A 461 -15.05 -12.95 51.23
C LEU A 461 -13.77 -12.28 51.73
N ILE A 462 -13.87 -10.99 52.09
CA ILE A 462 -12.79 -10.17 52.66
C ILE A 462 -13.34 -9.34 53.81
N ASN A 463 -12.60 -9.27 54.91
CA ASN A 463 -12.90 -8.32 55.98
C ASN A 463 -12.28 -6.98 55.61
N LEU A 464 -13.13 -5.97 55.43
CA LEU A 464 -12.71 -4.60 55.19
C LEU A 464 -12.83 -3.80 56.49
N ASP A 465 -11.84 -2.96 56.76
CA ASP A 465 -11.91 -1.99 57.85
C ASP A 465 -12.94 -0.90 57.52
N LYS A 466 -13.37 -0.13 58.54
CA LYS A 466 -14.28 1.01 58.30
C LYS A 466 -13.53 2.11 57.55
N GLY A 467 -13.99 2.42 56.33
CA GLY A 467 -13.42 3.43 55.42
C GLY A 467 -13.69 3.02 53.99
#